data_AF-A0A3D6C2G8-F1
#
_entry.id   AF-A0A3D6C2G8-F1
#
_cell.length_a   1.000
_cell.length_b   1.000
_cell.length_c   1.000
_cell.angle_alpha   90.00
_cell.angle_beta   90.00
_cell.angle_gamma   90.00
#
_symmetry.space_group_name_H-M   'P 1'
#
loop_
_entity.id
_entity.type
_entity.pdbx_description
1 polymer ?
#
loop_
_entity_poly.entity_id
_entity_poly.type
_entity_poly.pdbx_seq_one_letter_code
_entity_poly.pdbx_strand_id
1 'polypeptide(L)'
;MAQIRHVTDNQNNEYINMDIPGADLDFVSAKQAAKDKAFERCDHPMILSWKNGKTGESHPNYECGVEGKPFWIRYAEGRGANLTININNGEYVFMVLKI
;
A
#
# COMPACT_ATOMS: atom_id res chain seq x y z
N MET A 1 -11.13 -34.40 0.96
CA MET A 1 -9.78 -34.06 0.44
C MET A 1 -9.61 -32.56 0.59
N ALA A 2 -8.99 -32.10 1.67
CA ALA A 2 -8.73 -30.68 1.89
C ALA A 2 -7.27 -30.43 1.53
N GLN A 3 -7.02 -29.91 0.33
CA GLN A 3 -5.67 -29.52 -0.08
C GLN A 3 -5.39 -28.19 0.59
N ILE A 4 -4.70 -28.24 1.73
CA ILE A 4 -4.15 -27.06 2.41
C ILE A 4 -3.15 -26.46 1.42
N ARG A 5 -3.57 -25.41 0.71
CA ARG A 5 -2.67 -24.64 -0.16
C ARG A 5 -1.54 -24.16 0.73
N HIS A 6 -0.32 -24.61 0.46
CA HIS A 6 0.88 -23.96 0.96
C HIS A 6 0.75 -22.48 0.58
N VAL A 7 0.49 -21.63 1.58
CA VAL A 7 0.57 -20.19 1.41
C VAL A 7 2.06 -19.94 1.26
N THR A 8 2.51 -19.87 0.01
CA THR A 8 3.87 -19.45 -0.33
C THR A 8 4.10 -18.13 0.41
N ASP A 9 5.23 -18.01 1.11
CA ASP A 9 5.61 -16.88 1.96
C ASP A 9 5.33 -15.48 1.33
N ASN A 10 5.32 -15.41 0.00
CA ASN A 10 4.99 -14.24 -0.81
C ASN A 10 3.52 -13.75 -0.75
N GLN A 11 2.59 -14.52 -0.16
CA GLN A 11 1.17 -14.16 -0.02
C GLN A 11 0.83 -13.57 1.36
N ASN A 12 1.79 -13.49 2.29
CA ASN A 12 1.54 -12.87 3.59
C ASN A 12 1.46 -11.35 3.47
N ASN A 13 0.42 -10.78 4.09
CA ASN A 13 0.26 -9.34 4.22
C ASN A 13 1.42 -8.79 5.04
N GLU A 14 2.25 -8.00 4.38
CA GLU A 14 3.40 -7.34 4.99
C GLU A 14 3.09 -5.87 5.21
N TYR A 15 3.52 -5.35 6.35
CA TYR A 15 3.38 -3.94 6.70
C TYR A 15 4.75 -3.36 7.01
N ILE A 16 5.14 -2.35 6.23
CA ILE A 16 6.40 -1.64 6.40
C ILE A 16 6.08 -0.21 6.83
N ASN A 17 6.57 0.17 8.00
CA ASN A 17 6.55 1.57 8.43
C ASN A 17 7.91 2.20 8.12
N MET A 18 7.91 3.31 7.41
CA MET A 18 9.08 4.12 7.14
C MET A 18 8.91 5.50 7.76
N ASP A 19 9.99 6.00 8.34
CA ASP A 19 10.08 7.36 8.82
C ASP A 19 11.13 8.07 7.98
N ILE A 20 10.70 9.10 7.24
CA ILE A 20 11.59 9.89 6.39
C ILE A 20 11.74 11.25 7.06
N PRO A 21 12.91 11.53 7.66
CA PRO A 21 13.17 12.80 8.31
C PRO A 21 13.24 13.91 7.25
N GLY A 22 12.28 14.83 7.30
CA GLY A 22 12.19 15.99 6.41
C GLY A 22 10.85 16.67 6.58
N ALA A 23 10.85 17.94 7.00
CA ALA A 23 9.63 18.70 7.31
C ALA A 23 8.68 18.86 6.10
N ASP A 24 9.18 18.66 4.89
CA ASP A 24 8.42 18.81 3.64
C ASP A 24 8.56 17.58 2.75
N LEU A 25 8.27 16.39 3.30
CA LEU A 25 8.18 15.19 2.46
C LEU A 25 7.06 15.37 1.42
N ASP A 26 7.45 15.51 0.16
CA ASP A 26 6.54 15.55 -0.99
C ASP A 26 5.98 14.17 -1.34
N PHE A 27 4.78 14.15 -1.93
CA PHE A 27 4.16 12.91 -2.41
C PHE A 27 5.05 12.18 -3.43
N VAL A 28 5.75 12.91 -4.30
CA VAL A 28 6.64 12.31 -5.32
C VAL A 28 7.77 11.55 -4.65
N SER A 29 8.41 12.15 -3.65
CA SER A 29 9.49 11.55 -2.86
C SER A 29 8.98 10.35 -2.05
N ALA A 30 7.83 10.50 -1.38
CA ALA A 30 7.19 9.42 -0.63
C ALA A 30 6.84 8.22 -1.53
N LYS A 31 6.27 8.48 -2.72
CA LYS A 31 5.93 7.45 -3.71
C LYS A 31 7.17 6.75 -4.23
N GLN A 32 8.24 7.50 -4.51
CA GLN A 32 9.49 6.91 -4.98
C GLN A 32 10.11 6.02 -3.91
N ALA A 33 10.20 6.49 -2.65
CA ALA A 33 10.69 5.69 -1.52
C ALA A 33 9.85 4.42 -1.30
N ALA A 34 8.52 4.52 -1.39
CA ALA A 34 7.65 3.34 -1.32
C ALA A 34 7.92 2.35 -2.46
N LYS A 35 8.13 2.85 -3.68
CA LYS A 35 8.43 2.02 -4.85
C LYS A 35 9.77 1.31 -4.69
N ASP A 36 10.81 2.02 -4.28
CA ASP A 36 12.15 1.46 -4.04
C ASP A 36 12.08 0.40 -2.94
N LYS A 37 11.34 0.67 -1.86
CA LYS A 37 11.15 -0.31 -0.78
C LYS A 37 10.40 -1.55 -1.23
N ALA A 38 9.45 -1.40 -2.13
CA ALA A 38 8.73 -2.53 -2.70
C ALA A 38 9.61 -3.34 -3.68
N PHE A 39 10.51 -2.69 -4.42
CA PHE A 39 11.50 -3.37 -5.26
C PHE A 39 12.51 -4.21 -4.46
N GLU A 40 12.85 -3.79 -3.25
CA GLU A 40 13.67 -4.62 -2.35
C GLU A 40 12.97 -5.93 -1.94
N ARG A 41 11.64 -6.01 -2.07
CA ARG A 41 10.83 -7.17 -1.67
C ARG A 41 10.38 -8.04 -2.84
N CYS A 42 10.25 -7.48 -4.03
CA CYS A 42 9.85 -8.19 -5.23
C CYS A 42 10.36 -7.50 -6.50
N ASP A 43 10.58 -8.25 -7.57
CA ASP A 43 11.07 -7.71 -8.84
C ASP A 43 10.03 -6.82 -9.56
N HIS A 44 8.73 -7.05 -9.32
CA HIS A 44 7.64 -6.37 -10.02
C HIS A 44 6.57 -5.82 -9.06
N PRO A 45 6.90 -4.81 -8.21
CA PRO A 45 5.93 -4.20 -7.32
C PRO A 45 4.92 -3.36 -8.10
N MET A 46 3.63 -3.62 -7.88
CA MET A 46 2.55 -2.83 -8.46
C MET A 46 1.82 -2.05 -7.38
N ILE A 47 1.95 -0.72 -7.39
CA ILE A 47 1.16 0.15 -6.52
C ILE A 47 -0.29 0.12 -7.02
N LEU A 48 -1.17 -0.46 -6.21
CA LEU A 48 -2.60 -0.59 -6.54
C LEU A 48 -3.40 0.60 -6.06
N SER A 49 -3.08 1.10 -4.86
CA SER A 49 -3.74 2.27 -4.29
C SER A 49 -2.81 3.05 -3.38
N TRP A 50 -3.16 4.30 -3.13
CA TRP A 50 -2.42 5.15 -2.22
C TRP A 50 -3.32 6.17 -1.54
N LYS A 51 -2.87 6.70 -0.41
CA LYS A 51 -3.49 7.78 0.34
C LYS A 51 -2.44 8.80 0.75
N ASN A 52 -2.71 10.06 0.49
CA ASN A 52 -2.04 11.22 1.04
C ASN A 52 -2.83 11.68 2.28
N GLY A 53 -2.28 11.41 3.47
CA GLY A 53 -2.83 11.85 4.74
C GLY A 53 -2.71 13.37 4.97
N LYS A 54 -1.77 14.05 4.30
CA LYS A 54 -1.60 15.52 4.42
C LYS A 54 -2.72 16.28 3.72
N THR A 55 -3.08 15.87 2.50
CA THR A 55 -4.17 16.51 1.71
C THR A 55 -5.51 15.81 1.89
N GLY A 56 -5.52 14.59 2.43
CA GLY A 56 -6.71 13.74 2.49
C GLY A 56 -7.03 13.02 1.18
N GLU A 57 -6.25 13.25 0.12
CA GLU A 57 -6.46 12.62 -1.18
C GLU A 57 -6.11 11.14 -1.14
N SER A 58 -6.83 10.35 -1.93
CA SER A 58 -6.49 8.94 -2.12
C SER A 58 -6.77 8.55 -3.56
N HIS A 59 -6.12 7.49 -4.02
CA HIS A 59 -6.38 6.95 -5.33
C HIS A 59 -6.57 5.43 -5.24
N PRO A 60 -7.63 4.89 -5.84
CA PRO A 60 -8.74 5.60 -6.51
C PRO A 60 -9.62 6.44 -5.55
N ASN A 61 -9.93 7.69 -5.94
CA ASN A 61 -10.76 8.65 -5.18
C ASN A 61 -12.27 8.43 -5.43
N TYR A 62 -12.72 7.19 -5.44
CA TYR A 62 -14.12 6.90 -5.73
C TYR A 62 -14.92 6.83 -4.43
N GLU A 63 -15.81 7.80 -4.20
CA GLU A 63 -16.77 7.76 -3.11
C GLU A 63 -18.01 6.94 -3.51
N CYS A 64 -17.84 5.63 -3.63
CA CYS A 64 -18.98 4.71 -3.59
C CYS A 64 -18.90 3.99 -2.22
N GLY A 65 -19.19 4.75 -1.17
CA GLY A 65 -19.05 4.30 0.20
C GLY A 65 -20.27 3.52 0.66
N VAL A 66 -20.12 2.20 0.79
CA VAL A 66 -20.84 1.44 1.81
C VAL A 66 -20.15 1.74 3.14
N GLU A 67 -20.92 2.10 4.18
CA GLU A 67 -20.42 2.54 5.48
C GLU A 67 -19.39 1.56 6.06
N GLY A 68 -18.14 2.02 6.29
CA GLY A 68 -17.18 1.32 7.14
C GLY A 68 -15.72 1.23 6.66
N LYS A 69 -15.39 1.43 5.37
CA LYS A 69 -13.98 1.41 4.92
C LYS A 69 -13.73 2.26 3.67
N PRO A 70 -12.62 3.03 3.61
CA PRO A 70 -12.27 3.79 2.42
C PRO A 70 -12.14 2.91 1.17
N PHE A 71 -12.64 3.41 0.04
CA PHE A 71 -12.67 2.65 -1.22
C PHE A 71 -11.27 2.25 -1.72
N TRP A 72 -10.28 3.14 -1.60
CA TRP A 72 -8.89 2.86 -2.01
C TRP A 72 -8.29 1.63 -1.32
N ILE A 73 -8.68 1.35 -0.07
CA ILE A 73 -8.23 0.15 0.66
C ILE A 73 -8.93 -1.09 0.11
N ARG A 74 -10.26 -1.04 0.00
CA ARG A 74 -11.06 -2.14 -0.57
C ARG A 74 -10.62 -2.52 -1.97
N TYR A 75 -10.31 -1.52 -2.78
CA TYR A 75 -9.83 -1.68 -4.15
C TYR A 75 -8.50 -2.42 -4.21
N ALA A 76 -7.53 -2.04 -3.36
CA ALA A 76 -6.25 -2.71 -3.29
C ALA A 76 -6.39 -4.15 -2.75
N GLU A 77 -7.13 -4.35 -1.66
CA GLU A 77 -7.40 -5.69 -1.11
C GLU A 77 -8.08 -6.60 -2.13
N GLY A 78 -9.08 -6.08 -2.87
CA GLY A 78 -9.79 -6.83 -3.91
C GLY A 78 -8.90 -7.21 -5.10
N ARG A 79 -7.79 -6.51 -5.31
CA ARG A 79 -6.77 -6.83 -6.32
C ARG A 79 -5.60 -7.66 -5.76
N GLY A 80 -5.68 -8.05 -4.49
CA GLY A 80 -4.69 -8.90 -3.84
C GLY A 80 -3.49 -8.16 -3.24
N ALA A 81 -3.62 -6.86 -2.92
CA ALA A 81 -2.56 -6.14 -2.23
C ALA A 81 -2.12 -6.88 -0.95
N ASN A 82 -0.84 -7.17 -0.89
CA ASN A 82 -0.19 -7.98 0.15
C ASN A 82 1.02 -7.26 0.75
N LEU A 83 1.31 -6.03 0.34
CA LEU A 83 2.32 -5.17 0.95
C LEU A 83 1.72 -3.78 1.20
N THR A 84 1.77 -3.33 2.44
CA THR A 84 1.36 -1.98 2.83
C THR A 84 2.59 -1.21 3.31
N ILE A 85 2.83 -0.08 2.68
CA ILE A 85 3.93 0.82 3.03
C ILE A 85 3.30 2.07 3.64
N ASN A 86 3.55 2.28 4.92
CA ASN A 86 3.19 3.49 5.64
C ASN A 86 4.44 4.36 5.80
N ILE A 87 4.33 5.64 5.45
CA ILE A 87 5.38 6.63 5.62
C ILE A 87 4.89 7.69 6.61
N ASN A 88 5.76 8.02 7.57
CA ASN A 88 5.54 9.00 8.63
C ASN A 88 4.21 8.76 9.37
N ASN A 89 3.98 7.51 9.77
CA ASN A 89 2.85 7.12 10.62
C ASN A 89 1.45 7.50 10.07
N GLY A 90 1.30 7.52 8.75
CA GLY A 90 0.02 7.73 8.06
C GLY A 90 -0.05 9.00 7.23
N GLU A 91 1.04 9.78 7.14
CA GLU A 91 1.12 10.90 6.19
C GLU A 91 1.03 10.42 4.75
N TYR A 92 1.66 9.29 4.42
CA TYR A 92 1.48 8.64 3.12
C TYR A 92 1.35 7.13 3.29
N VAL A 93 0.35 6.55 2.65
CA VAL A 93 0.13 5.10 2.68
C VAL A 93 0.03 4.59 1.26
N PHE A 94 0.80 3.56 0.93
CA PHE A 94 0.80 2.90 -0.38
C PHE A 94 0.49 1.42 -0.20
N MET A 95 -0.49 0.92 -0.95
CA MET A 95 -0.80 -0.51 -0.99
C MET A 95 -0.30 -1.08 -2.31
N VAL A 96 0.52 -2.11 -2.18
CA VAL A 96 1.29 -2.70 -3.25
C VAL A 96 0.96 -4.18 -3.34
N LEU A 97 0.90 -4.67 -4.57
CA LEU A 97 0.93 -6.08 -4.88
C LEU A 97 2.38 -6.47 -5.18
N LYS A 98 2.96 -7.29 -4.31
CA LYS A 98 4.21 -8.03 -4.54
C LYS A 98 3.85 -9.38 -5.17
N ILE A 99 4.39 -9.65 -6.35
CA ILE A 99 4.23 -10.92 -7.10
C ILE A 99 5.56 -11.65 -7.11
#